data_AF-A0A849Y9C2-F1
#
_entry.id   AF-A0A849Y9C2-F1
#
_cell.length_a   1.000
_cell.length_b   1.000
_cell.length_c   1.000
_cell.angle_alpha   90.00
_cell.angle_beta   90.00
_cell.angle_gamma   90.00
#
_symmetry.space_group_name_H-M   'P 1'
#
loop_
_entity.id
_entity.type
_entity.pdbx_description
1 polymer ?
#
loop_
_entity_poly.entity_id
_entity_poly.type
_entity_poly.pdbx_seq_one_letter_code
_entity_poly.pdbx_strand_id
1 'polypeptide(L)'
;MNGLESVSLLRRLWLGWVRFGHWLGDVMSWVWMPLFYFVIALPFALGVKLFSDPLGLRRRGSAASHWRPKILPPLDLDWARSQGSTASSRDGRKDGSR
;
A
#
# COMPACT_ATOMS: atom_id res chain seq x y z
N MET A 1 -48.99 -41.07 2.14
CA MET A 1 -49.13 -39.79 1.40
C MET A 1 -48.04 -38.81 1.85
N ASN A 2 -46.75 -39.20 1.79
CA ASN A 2 -45.66 -38.46 2.47
C ASN A 2 -44.58 -37.91 1.51
N GLY A 3 -44.65 -38.22 0.21
CA GLY A 3 -43.62 -37.82 -0.76
C GLY A 3 -43.73 -36.38 -1.26
N LEU A 4 -44.91 -35.74 -1.17
CA LEU A 4 -45.09 -34.37 -1.65
C LEU A 4 -44.60 -33.33 -0.63
N GLU A 5 -44.73 -33.64 0.67
CA GLU A 5 -44.22 -32.85 1.79
C GLU A 5 -42.68 -32.83 1.82
N SER A 6 -42.03 -33.96 1.57
CA SER A 6 -40.57 -34.03 1.57
C SER A 6 -39.95 -33.26 0.40
N VAL A 7 -40.54 -33.35 -0.79
CA VAL A 7 -40.07 -32.62 -1.98
C VAL A 7 -40.22 -31.11 -1.79
N SER A 8 -41.29 -30.64 -1.15
CA SER A 8 -41.49 -29.20 -0.86
C SER A 8 -40.54 -28.66 0.21
N LEU A 9 -40.24 -29.45 1.25
CA LEU A 9 -39.23 -29.12 2.27
C LEU A 9 -37.82 -29.11 1.69
N LEU A 10 -37.43 -30.13 0.91
CA LEU A 10 -36.13 -30.19 0.22
C LEU A 10 -35.97 -28.99 -0.72
N ARG A 11 -37.01 -28.62 -1.46
CA ARG A 11 -36.96 -27.51 -2.41
C ARG A 11 -36.82 -26.16 -1.71
N ARG A 12 -37.43 -25.97 -0.53
CA ARG A 12 -37.20 -24.78 0.31
C ARG A 12 -35.78 -24.73 0.87
N LEU A 13 -35.28 -25.85 1.38
CA LEU A 13 -33.90 -25.95 1.87
C LEU A 13 -32.90 -25.67 0.75
N TRP A 14 -33.16 -26.21 -0.44
CA TRP A 14 -32.36 -26.02 -1.64
C TRP A 14 -32.35 -24.57 -2.12
N LEU A 15 -33.51 -23.92 -2.18
CA LEU A 15 -33.60 -22.49 -2.53
C LEU A 15 -32.84 -21.61 -1.54
N GLY A 16 -32.93 -21.91 -0.24
CA GLY A 16 -32.14 -21.25 0.80
C GLY A 16 -30.64 -21.48 0.64
N TRP A 17 -30.24 -22.71 0.33
CA TRP A 17 -28.84 -23.10 0.09
C TRP A 17 -28.24 -22.40 -1.14
N VAL A 18 -28.98 -22.35 -2.25
CA VAL A 18 -28.56 -21.65 -3.47
C VAL A 18 -28.44 -20.14 -3.23
N ARG A 19 -29.39 -19.55 -2.48
CA ARG A 19 -29.32 -18.13 -2.08
C ARG A 19 -28.09 -17.84 -1.22
N PHE A 20 -27.77 -18.75 -0.29
CA PHE A 20 -26.57 -18.66 0.54
C PHE A 20 -25.29 -18.76 -0.31
N GLY A 21 -25.24 -19.68 -1.27
CA GLY A 21 -24.10 -19.81 -2.19
C GLY A 21 -23.85 -18.56 -3.03
N HIS A 22 -24.92 -17.93 -3.55
CA HIS A 22 -24.82 -16.66 -4.27
C HIS A 22 -24.29 -15.53 -3.38
N TRP A 23 -24.83 -15.41 -2.17
CA TRP A 23 -24.38 -14.41 -1.21
C TRP A 23 -22.91 -14.63 -0.79
N LEU A 24 -22.53 -15.89 -0.57
CA LEU A 24 -21.16 -16.25 -0.26
C LEU A 24 -20.22 -15.88 -1.41
N GLY A 25 -20.61 -16.10 -2.67
CA GLY A 25 -19.81 -15.70 -3.84
C GLY A 25 -19.56 -14.19 -3.93
N ASP A 26 -20.61 -13.38 -3.78
CA ASP A 26 -20.51 -11.92 -3.83
C ASP A 26 -19.66 -11.37 -2.67
N VAL A 27 -19.86 -11.89 -1.46
CA VAL A 27 -19.10 -11.47 -0.28
C VAL A 27 -17.64 -11.95 -0.35
N MET A 28 -17.39 -13.13 -0.91
CA MET A 28 -16.03 -13.66 -1.08
C MET A 28 -15.20 -12.77 -2.01
N SER A 29 -15.78 -12.16 -3.04
CA SER A 29 -15.02 -11.25 -3.92
C SER A 29 -14.36 -10.10 -3.14
N TRP A 30 -15.10 -9.51 -2.20
CA TRP A 30 -14.62 -8.35 -1.45
C TRP A 30 -13.94 -8.71 -0.13
N VAL A 31 -14.31 -9.82 0.49
CA VAL A 31 -13.78 -10.22 1.80
C VAL A 31 -12.63 -11.20 1.65
N TRP A 32 -12.67 -12.13 0.70
CA TRP A 32 -11.68 -13.19 0.59
C TRP A 32 -10.32 -12.69 0.13
N MET A 33 -10.28 -11.75 -0.82
CA MET A 33 -9.01 -11.16 -1.27
C MET A 33 -8.26 -10.43 -0.16
N PRO A 34 -8.87 -9.44 0.54
CA PRO A 34 -8.17 -8.78 1.63
C PRO A 34 -7.95 -9.72 2.80
N LEU A 35 -8.87 -10.64 3.12
CA LEU A 35 -8.66 -11.61 4.21
C LEU A 35 -7.45 -12.51 3.92
N PHE A 36 -7.32 -13.03 2.71
CA PHE A 36 -6.17 -13.83 2.29
C PHE A 36 -4.87 -13.00 2.33
N TYR A 37 -4.93 -11.76 1.83
CA TYR A 37 -3.82 -10.83 1.95
C TYR A 37 -3.42 -10.61 3.42
N PHE A 38 -4.37 -10.39 4.33
CA PHE A 38 -4.07 -10.23 5.75
C PHE A 38 -3.57 -11.52 6.39
N VAL A 39 -4.12 -12.69 6.08
CA VAL A 39 -3.66 -13.97 6.64
C VAL A 39 -2.23 -14.31 6.22
N ILE A 40 -1.75 -13.84 5.07
CA ILE A 40 -0.38 -14.10 4.60
C ILE A 40 0.54 -12.91 4.88
N ALA A 41 0.17 -11.72 4.40
CA ALA A 41 0.98 -10.52 4.51
C ALA A 41 1.09 -10.03 5.95
N LEU A 42 0.08 -10.21 6.81
CA LEU A 42 0.15 -9.75 8.20
C LEU A 42 1.14 -10.58 9.04
N PRO A 43 1.11 -11.94 9.07
CA PRO A 43 2.13 -12.70 9.77
C PRO A 43 3.50 -12.57 9.11
N PHE A 44 3.58 -12.40 7.79
CA PHE A 44 4.85 -12.08 7.12
C PHE A 44 5.40 -10.73 7.57
N ALA A 45 4.59 -9.67 7.56
CA ALA A 45 4.99 -8.34 8.00
C ALA A 45 5.32 -8.30 9.50
N LEU A 46 4.55 -9.01 10.34
CA LEU A 46 4.86 -9.22 11.75
C LEU A 46 6.17 -9.98 11.92
N GLY A 47 6.39 -11.03 11.13
CA GLY A 47 7.63 -11.79 11.09
C GLY A 47 8.82 -10.91 10.71
N VAL A 48 8.77 -10.22 9.57
CA VAL A 48 9.81 -9.26 9.15
C VAL A 48 10.03 -8.17 10.20
N LYS A 49 8.96 -7.64 10.79
CA LYS A 49 9.06 -6.62 11.84
C LYS A 49 9.69 -7.16 13.13
N LEU A 50 9.43 -8.42 13.48
CA LEU A 50 9.93 -9.04 14.71
C LEU A 50 11.34 -9.59 14.55
N PHE A 51 11.63 -10.21 13.41
CA PHE A 51 12.90 -10.90 13.12
C PHE A 51 13.92 -10.02 12.42
N SER A 52 13.49 -9.07 11.60
CA SER A 52 14.40 -8.29 10.77
C SER A 52 14.73 -6.92 11.36
N ASP A 53 14.04 -6.43 12.43
CA ASP A 53 14.03 -5.03 12.94
C ASP A 53 15.15 -4.14 12.37
N PRO A 54 15.01 -3.69 11.10
CA PRO A 54 16.09 -2.98 10.42
C PRO A 54 16.01 -1.48 10.74
N LEU A 55 15.02 -1.06 11.55
CA LEU A 55 14.69 0.34 11.78
C LEU A 55 14.83 0.78 13.24
N GLY A 56 15.19 -0.10 14.18
CA GLY A 56 15.48 0.31 15.57
C GLY A 56 14.31 1.02 16.27
N LEU A 57 13.09 0.79 15.81
CA LEU A 57 11.87 1.47 16.29
C LEU A 57 11.47 1.03 17.72
N ARG A 58 12.14 -0.01 18.27
CA ARG A 58 11.98 -0.42 19.67
C ARG A 58 12.73 0.44 20.69
N ARG A 59 13.52 1.45 20.29
CA ARG A 59 14.07 2.40 21.27
C ARG A 59 13.04 3.46 21.66
N ARG A 60 12.18 3.08 22.61
CA ARG A 60 11.65 4.00 23.62
C ARG A 60 12.86 4.70 24.27
N GLY A 61 13.25 5.87 23.78
CA GLY A 61 14.31 6.66 24.39
C GLY A 61 15.03 7.65 23.47
N SER A 62 15.52 7.22 22.30
CA SER A 62 16.35 8.09 21.45
C SER A 62 16.27 7.61 20.01
N ALA A 63 15.23 8.04 19.28
CA ALA A 63 15.25 7.95 17.84
C ALA A 63 16.31 8.94 17.34
N ALA A 64 17.51 8.41 17.08
CA ALA A 64 18.48 9.06 16.21
C ALA A 64 17.72 9.44 14.93
N SER A 65 17.42 10.73 14.85
CA SER A 65 16.81 11.38 13.72
C SER A 65 17.58 10.95 12.47
N HIS A 66 16.94 10.18 11.59
CA HIS A 66 17.52 9.85 10.28
C HIS A 66 17.53 11.08 9.34
N TRP A 67 17.13 12.24 9.85
CA TRP A 67 17.30 13.52 9.18
C TRP A 67 18.78 13.76 8.98
N ARG A 68 19.21 13.71 7.71
CA ARG A 68 20.52 14.21 7.34
C ARG A 68 20.52 15.73 7.53
N PRO A 69 21.55 16.31 8.16
CA PRO A 69 21.63 17.76 8.30
C PRO A 69 21.63 18.38 6.91
N LYS A 70 20.60 19.18 6.63
CA LYS A 70 20.55 20.00 5.43
C LYS A 70 21.56 21.13 5.62
N ILE A 71 22.65 21.11 4.86
CA ILE A 71 23.56 22.25 4.80
C ILE A 71 22.78 23.38 4.15
N LEU A 72 22.40 24.38 4.95
CA LEU A 72 21.77 25.58 4.43
C LEU A 72 22.85 26.43 3.77
N PRO A 73 22.64 26.90 2.53
CA PRO A 73 23.53 27.88 1.93
C PRO A 73 23.51 29.18 2.75
N PRO A 74 24.56 30.01 2.66
CA PRO A 74 24.57 31.32 3.32
C PRO A 74 23.32 32.11 2.89
N LEU A 75 22.66 32.75 3.86
CA LEU A 75 21.47 33.56 3.64
C LEU A 75 21.87 34.92 3.01
N ASP A 76 22.49 34.86 1.83
CA ASP A 76 22.90 36.02 1.05
C ASP A 76 22.16 36.05 -0.30
N LEU A 77 21.92 37.26 -0.80
CA LEU A 77 21.16 37.51 -2.03
C LEU A 77 21.99 37.23 -3.30
N ASP A 78 23.31 37.30 -3.21
CA ASP A 78 24.25 37.02 -4.30
C ASP A 78 24.32 35.51 -4.61
N TRP A 79 24.20 34.65 -3.61
CA TRP A 79 24.04 33.20 -3.77
C TRP A 79 22.78 32.87 -4.56
N ALA A 80 21.65 33.52 -4.25
CA ALA A 80 20.40 33.36 -5.00
C ALA A 80 20.54 33.84 -6.46
N ARG A 81 21.27 34.94 -6.70
CA ARG A 81 21.53 35.47 -8.04
C ARG A 81 22.39 34.52 -8.89
N SER A 82 23.34 33.80 -8.28
CA SER A 82 24.21 32.85 -8.98
C SER A 82 23.51 31.58 -9.48
N GLN A 83 22.38 31.18 -8.88
CA GLN A 83 21.61 30.03 -9.36
C GLN A 83 20.94 30.29 -10.72
N GLY A 84 20.50 31.53 -10.96
CA GLY A 84 19.87 31.92 -12.22
C GLY A 84 20.83 31.96 -13.40
N SER A 85 22.10 32.31 -13.18
CA SER A 85 23.10 32.44 -14.26
C SER A 85 23.56 31.08 -14.81
N THR A 86 23.62 30.04 -13.97
CA THR A 86 23.99 28.69 -14.40
C THR A 86 22.86 27.99 -15.18
N ALA A 87 21.60 28.33 -14.92
CA ALA A 87 20.46 27.87 -15.71
C ALA A 87 20.42 28.52 -17.11
N SER A 88 20.75 29.81 -17.20
CA SER A 88 20.78 30.54 -18.49
C SER A 88 21.95 30.13 -19.39
N SER A 89 23.04 29.59 -18.84
CA SER A 89 24.21 29.16 -19.64
C SER A 89 24.01 27.80 -20.33
N ARG A 90 22.95 27.05 -20.00
CA ARG A 90 22.64 25.74 -20.62
C ARG A 90 21.79 25.85 -21.89
N ASP A 91 21.25 27.04 -22.18
CA ASP A 91 20.34 27.31 -23.30
C ASP A 91 21.04 27.93 -24.53
N GLY A 92 22.35 28.19 -24.47
CA GLY A 92 23.13 28.77 -25.56
C GLY A 92 23.92 27.78 -26.43
N ARG A 93 23.75 26.45 -26.24
CA ARG A 93 24.56 25.41 -26.89
C ARG A 93 23.73 24.49 -27.80
N LYS A 94 22.90 25.06 -28.67
CA LYS A 94 22.26 24.37 -29.80
C LYS A 94 22.21 25.27 -31.04
N ASP A 95 23.35 25.81 -31.43
CA ASP A 95 23.59 26.43 -32.73
C ASP A 95 25.08 26.23 -33.04
N GLY A 96 25.41 25.73 -34.22
CA GLY A 96 26.80 25.49 -34.63
C GLY A 96 27.13 24.05 -35.01
N SER A 97 26.29 23.39 -35.81
CA SER A 97 26.73 22.29 -36.66
C SER A 97 25.87 22.22 -37.93
N ARG A 98 26.24 23.01 -38.93
CA ARG A 98 25.89 22.81 -40.34
C ARG A 98 27.11 23.14 -41.19
#